data_AF-A0AAU1F7X8-F1
#
_entry.id   AF-A0AAU1F7X8-F1
#
_cell.length_a   1.000
_cell.length_b   1.000
_cell.length_c   1.000
_cell.angle_alpha   90.00
_cell.angle_beta   90.00
_cell.angle_gamma   90.00
#
_symmetry.space_group_name_H-M   'P 1'
#
loop_
_entity.id
_entity.type
_entity.pdbx_description
1 polymer ?
#
loop_
_entity_poly.entity_id
_entity_poly.type
_entity_poly.pdbx_seq_one_letter_code
_entity_poly.pdbx_strand_id
1 'polypeptide(L)'
;MSRNTSRRARTEARAESFRCLHCGLDVSMTAAGTGHRNHCPNCLWSRHLDDTPGDRAADCGARMEPLAISVRGDGEWVLVHRCTGCGVLHANRTAGDDNALPLTRLAVRPLAQPPFPLERLTAL
;
A
#
# COMPACT_ATOMS: atom_id res chain seq x y z
N MET A 1 34.83 11.11 -38.30
CA MET A 1 33.50 11.65 -38.67
C MET A 1 32.52 11.17 -37.60
N SER A 2 32.42 11.83 -36.45
CA SER A 2 31.52 12.96 -36.12
C SER A 2 30.03 12.68 -36.32
N ARG A 3 29.33 12.62 -35.16
CA ARG A 3 27.92 13.00 -34.88
C ARG A 3 26.85 12.02 -35.39
N ASN A 4 25.70 11.79 -34.74
CA ASN A 4 25.03 12.50 -33.66
C ASN A 4 23.93 11.61 -33.04
N THR A 5 23.77 11.73 -31.72
CA THR A 5 22.50 11.81 -30.95
C THR A 5 21.26 11.04 -31.41
N SER A 6 20.79 10.15 -30.53
CA SER A 6 19.46 10.27 -29.90
C SER A 6 19.34 9.28 -28.75
N ARG A 7 19.81 9.65 -27.55
CA ARG A 7 19.26 9.08 -26.32
C ARG A 7 17.82 9.55 -26.26
N ARG A 8 16.90 8.76 -26.81
CA ARG A 8 15.47 8.95 -26.58
C ARG A 8 15.25 8.73 -25.08
N ALA A 9 15.13 9.81 -24.33
CA ALA A 9 14.46 9.79 -23.05
C ALA A 9 13.04 9.26 -23.33
N ARG A 10 12.82 7.96 -23.09
CA ARG A 10 11.47 7.41 -23.00
C ARG A 10 10.92 7.95 -21.70
N THR A 11 10.19 9.05 -21.79
CA THR A 11 9.20 9.40 -20.77
C THR A 11 8.16 8.29 -20.85
N GLU A 12 8.33 7.22 -20.06
CA GLU A 12 7.35 6.15 -19.98
C GLU A 12 6.05 6.78 -19.48
N ALA A 13 5.02 6.77 -20.33
CA ALA A 13 3.68 7.18 -19.92
C ALA A 13 3.26 6.26 -18.77
N ARG A 14 3.18 6.83 -17.56
CA ARG A 14 2.79 6.08 -16.36
C ARG A 14 1.38 5.58 -16.58
N ALA A 15 1.17 4.26 -16.47
CA ALA A 15 -0.15 3.66 -16.64
C ALA A 15 -1.17 4.35 -15.71
N GLU A 16 -2.33 4.71 -16.25
CA GLU A 16 -3.39 5.43 -15.52
C GLU A 16 -4.13 4.51 -14.53
N SER A 17 -4.02 3.20 -14.72
CA SER A 17 -4.62 2.18 -13.86
C SER A 17 -3.73 0.94 -13.73
N PHE A 18 -4.05 0.09 -12.75
CA PHE A 18 -3.46 -1.23 -12.60
C PHE A 18 -4.52 -2.25 -12.20
N ARG A 19 -4.32 -3.52 -12.58
CA ARG A 19 -5.17 -4.63 -12.11
C ARG A 19 -4.67 -5.16 -10.77
N CYS A 20 -5.54 -5.20 -9.77
CA CYS A 20 -5.20 -5.72 -8.45
C CYS A 20 -4.96 -7.24 -8.50
N LEU A 21 -3.78 -7.69 -8.07
CA LEU A 21 -3.42 -9.12 -8.04
C LEU A 21 -4.12 -9.93 -6.94
N HIS A 22 -4.85 -9.26 -6.03
CA HIS A 22 -5.59 -9.94 -4.97
C HIS A 22 -7.07 -10.12 -5.33
N CYS A 23 -7.79 -9.03 -5.63
CA CYS A 23 -9.22 -9.09 -5.93
C CYS A 23 -9.59 -9.00 -7.42
N GLY A 24 -8.62 -8.73 -8.30
CA GLY A 24 -8.82 -8.71 -9.76
C GLY A 24 -9.43 -7.43 -10.34
N LEU A 25 -9.81 -6.45 -9.51
CA LEU A 25 -10.37 -5.16 -9.95
C LEU A 25 -9.32 -4.28 -10.63
N ASP A 26 -9.74 -3.51 -11.63
CA ASP A 26 -8.95 -2.42 -12.21
C ASP A 26 -9.03 -1.17 -11.32
N VAL A 27 -7.88 -0.63 -10.97
CA VAL A 27 -7.72 0.43 -9.98
C VAL A 27 -7.04 1.63 -10.61
N SER A 28 -7.65 2.81 -10.49
CA SER A 28 -7.03 4.08 -10.89
C SER A 28 -5.77 4.36 -10.08
N MET A 29 -4.69 4.77 -10.75
CA MET A 29 -3.47 5.24 -10.10
C MET A 29 -3.63 6.64 -9.47
N THR A 30 -4.68 7.37 -9.87
CA THR A 30 -5.01 8.69 -9.34
C THR A 30 -5.93 8.55 -8.12
N ALA A 31 -5.58 9.24 -7.04
CA ALA A 31 -6.36 9.26 -5.81
C ALA A 31 -6.19 10.60 -5.09
N ALA A 32 -7.25 11.07 -4.42
CA ALA A 32 -7.11 12.22 -3.53
C ALA A 32 -6.21 11.87 -2.34
N GLY A 33 -5.30 12.77 -1.98
CA GLY A 33 -4.41 12.60 -0.82
C GLY A 33 -3.11 11.82 -1.08
N THR A 34 -2.92 11.21 -2.25
CA THR A 34 -1.65 10.54 -2.61
C THR A 34 -1.30 10.65 -4.10
N GLY A 35 -0.06 11.03 -4.41
CA GLY A 35 0.49 11.03 -5.80
C GLY A 35 1.01 9.67 -6.26
N HIS A 36 1.12 8.71 -5.34
CA HIS A 36 1.72 7.40 -5.61
C HIS A 36 0.88 6.29 -4.96
N ARG A 37 -0.36 6.11 -5.43
CA ARG A 37 -1.15 4.93 -5.03
C ARG A 37 -0.34 3.66 -5.28
N ASN A 38 -0.35 2.78 -4.28
CA ASN A 38 0.27 1.46 -4.38
C ASN A 38 -0.60 0.31 -3.88
N HIS A 39 -1.78 0.57 -3.33
CA HIS A 39 -2.73 -0.44 -2.92
C HIS A 39 -4.09 -0.24 -3.59
N CYS A 40 -4.85 -1.32 -3.69
CA CYS A 40 -6.23 -1.30 -4.16
C CYS A 40 -7.13 -0.65 -3.09
N PRO A 41 -7.96 0.37 -3.40
CA PRO A 41 -8.82 1.00 -2.41
C PRO A 41 -9.89 0.03 -1.86
N ASN A 42 -10.27 -0.99 -2.65
CA ASN A 42 -11.32 -1.94 -2.26
C ASN A 42 -10.86 -3.04 -1.32
N CYS A 43 -9.64 -3.54 -1.46
CA CYS A 43 -9.15 -4.66 -0.65
C CYS A 43 -7.86 -4.35 0.13
N LEU A 44 -7.28 -3.17 -0.09
CA LEU A 44 -6.05 -2.67 0.55
C LEU A 44 -4.79 -3.49 0.24
N TRP A 45 -4.85 -4.49 -0.64
CA TRP A 45 -3.64 -5.20 -1.08
C TRP A 45 -2.82 -4.36 -2.05
N SER A 46 -1.50 -4.45 -1.89
CA SER A 46 -0.49 -3.78 -2.70
C SER A 46 0.32 -4.79 -3.53
N ARG A 47 1.23 -4.29 -4.35
CA ARG A 47 2.25 -5.06 -5.07
C ARG A 47 3.63 -4.52 -4.71
N HIS A 48 4.56 -5.41 -4.41
CA HIS A 48 5.94 -5.07 -4.12
C HIS A 48 6.64 -4.68 -5.41
N LEU A 49 6.67 -3.38 -5.68
CA LEU A 49 7.32 -2.81 -6.85
C LEU A 49 8.44 -1.86 -6.49
N ASP A 50 8.48 -1.37 -5.26
CA ASP A 50 9.43 -0.36 -4.81
C ASP A 50 10.48 -1.03 -3.91
N ASP A 51 11.77 -0.76 -4.08
CA ASP A 51 12.80 -1.08 -3.06
C ASP A 51 12.87 0.07 -2.04
N THR A 52 12.82 1.30 -2.57
CA THR A 52 12.60 2.55 -1.85
C THR A 52 11.25 3.14 -2.27
N PRO A 53 10.41 3.67 -1.35
CA PRO A 53 9.08 4.15 -1.71
C PRO A 53 9.04 5.05 -2.96
N GLY A 54 8.31 4.60 -3.99
CA GLY A 54 8.12 5.32 -5.25
C GLY A 54 9.15 5.06 -6.35
N ASP A 55 10.23 4.30 -6.11
CA ASP A 55 11.29 4.06 -7.11
C ASP A 55 10.92 3.01 -8.18
N ARG A 56 9.93 2.18 -7.91
CA ARG A 56 9.50 1.07 -8.77
C ARG A 56 10.65 0.13 -9.19
N ALA A 57 11.67 -0.03 -8.35
CA ALA A 57 12.88 -0.79 -8.65
C ALA A 57 12.87 -2.26 -8.20
N ALA A 58 11.89 -2.70 -7.41
CA ALA A 58 11.91 -4.04 -6.84
C ALA A 58 11.55 -5.13 -7.86
N ASP A 59 12.45 -6.11 -8.00
CA ASP A 59 12.26 -7.30 -8.85
C ASP A 59 11.25 -8.31 -8.27
N CYS A 60 10.87 -8.17 -6.99
CA CYS A 60 10.03 -9.14 -6.30
C CYS A 60 8.65 -9.29 -6.94
N GLY A 61 7.96 -8.18 -7.22
CA GLY A 61 6.66 -8.17 -7.90
C GLY A 61 5.51 -8.87 -7.18
N ALA A 62 5.75 -9.46 -6.01
CA ALA A 62 4.79 -10.24 -5.25
C ALA A 62 3.69 -9.36 -4.61
N ARG A 63 2.60 -9.98 -4.20
CA ARG A 63 1.53 -9.30 -3.47
C ARG A 63 2.03 -8.83 -2.11
N MET A 64 1.50 -7.71 -1.64
CA MET A 64 1.73 -7.25 -0.27
C MET A 64 0.42 -7.21 0.50
N GLU A 65 0.37 -7.97 1.59
CA GLU A 65 -0.78 -8.10 2.48
C GLU A 65 -0.88 -6.86 3.39
N PRO A 66 -2.05 -6.23 3.52
CA PRO A 66 -2.26 -5.18 4.52
C PRO A 66 -2.31 -5.83 5.92
N LEU A 67 -1.30 -5.55 6.74
CA LEU A 67 -1.08 -6.20 8.02
C LEU A 67 -1.64 -5.39 9.20
N ALA A 68 -1.47 -4.07 9.17
CA ALA A 68 -1.86 -3.20 10.27
C ALA A 68 -2.10 -1.75 9.81
N ILE A 69 -2.73 -0.96 10.68
CA ILE A 69 -2.80 0.50 10.60
C ILE A 69 -1.85 1.09 11.64
N SER A 70 -1.06 2.08 11.24
CA SER A 70 -0.33 2.99 12.12
C SER A 70 -0.89 4.39 11.98
N VAL A 71 -0.93 5.15 13.08
CA VAL A 71 -1.35 6.56 13.07
C VAL A 71 -0.13 7.43 13.34
N ARG A 72 0.11 8.40 12.46
CA ARG A 72 1.20 9.38 12.59
C ARG A 72 0.85 10.47 13.62
N GLY A 73 1.83 11.26 14.03
CA GLY A 73 1.63 12.32 15.04
C GLY A 73 0.62 13.41 14.63
N ASP A 74 0.40 13.59 13.34
CA ASP A 74 -0.61 14.49 12.75
C ASP A 74 -1.99 13.83 12.58
N GLY A 75 -2.17 12.60 13.05
CA GLY A 75 -3.41 11.85 12.93
C GLY A 75 -3.59 11.10 11.60
N GLU A 76 -2.61 11.18 10.68
CA GLU A 76 -2.70 10.47 9.41
C GLU A 76 -2.59 8.95 9.59
N TRP A 77 -3.48 8.21 8.92
CA TRP A 77 -3.46 6.75 8.89
C TRP A 77 -2.53 6.22 7.80
N VAL A 78 -1.80 5.17 8.15
CA VAL A 78 -0.80 4.53 7.29
C VAL A 78 -1.02 3.02 7.33
N LEU A 79 -1.12 2.41 6.15
CA LEU A 79 -1.19 0.97 5.98
C LEU A 79 0.21 0.37 6.03
N VAL A 80 0.45 -0.51 7.00
CA VAL A 80 1.63 -1.37 7.04
C VAL A 80 1.34 -2.60 6.21
N HIS A 81 2.15 -2.82 5.19
CA HIS A 81 2.05 -3.95 4.27
C HIS A 81 3.21 -4.91 4.45
N ARG A 82 2.96 -6.21 4.34
CA ARG A 82 3.99 -7.26 4.30
C ARG A 82 4.05 -7.92 2.92
N CYS A 83 5.22 -7.96 2.31
CA CYS A 83 5.41 -8.71 1.07
C CYS A 83 5.25 -10.22 1.31
N THR A 84 4.40 -10.89 0.53
CA THR A 84 4.20 -12.35 0.63
C THR A 84 5.36 -13.15 0.01
N GLY A 85 6.24 -12.50 -0.76
CA GLY A 85 7.40 -13.13 -1.40
C GLY A 85 8.65 -13.07 -0.53
N CYS A 86 9.11 -11.86 -0.20
CA CYS A 86 10.37 -11.65 0.55
C CYS A 86 10.19 -11.25 2.02
N GLY A 87 8.96 -10.97 2.47
CA GLY A 87 8.66 -10.63 3.86
C GLY A 87 8.92 -9.18 4.29
N VAL A 88 9.46 -8.31 3.42
CA VAL A 88 9.71 -6.89 3.75
C VAL A 88 8.41 -6.16 4.15
N LEU A 89 8.55 -5.17 5.04
CA LEU A 89 7.44 -4.35 5.53
C LEU A 89 7.52 -2.92 5.01
N HIS A 90 6.50 -2.46 4.27
CA HIS A 90 6.40 -1.07 3.79
C HIS A 90 5.18 -0.36 4.38
N ALA A 91 5.34 0.92 4.67
CA ALA A 91 4.30 1.77 5.24
C ALA A 91 3.82 2.78 4.19
N ASN A 92 2.51 2.78 3.91
CA ASN A 92 1.92 3.55 2.82
C ASN A 92 0.73 4.38 3.32
N ARG A 93 0.69 5.67 2.97
CA ARG A 93 -0.42 6.56 3.32
C ARG A 93 -1.74 6.01 2.76
N THR A 94 -2.81 6.09 3.53
CA THR A 94 -4.16 5.83 3.04
C THR A 94 -4.58 6.92 2.04
N ALA A 95 -5.40 6.57 1.06
CA ALA A 95 -6.00 7.49 0.10
C ALA A 95 -7.43 7.88 0.52
N GLY A 96 -7.91 9.04 0.03
CA GLY A 96 -9.24 9.54 0.38
C GLY A 96 -10.41 8.71 -0.14
N ASP A 97 -10.16 7.77 -1.05
CA ASP A 97 -11.15 6.85 -1.63
C ASP A 97 -10.94 5.40 -1.20
N ASP A 98 -10.08 5.15 -0.20
CA ASP A 98 -9.95 3.81 0.38
C ASP A 98 -11.27 3.38 1.02
N ASN A 99 -11.62 2.12 0.84
CA ASN A 99 -12.86 1.58 1.37
C ASN A 99 -12.80 1.55 2.91
N ALA A 100 -13.70 2.29 3.54
CA ALA A 100 -13.75 2.45 4.99
C ALA A 100 -13.94 1.11 5.73
N LEU A 101 -14.63 0.13 5.13
CA LEU A 101 -14.91 -1.16 5.78
C LEU A 101 -13.65 -2.01 6.03
N PRO A 102 -12.86 -2.42 5.01
CA PRO A 102 -11.62 -3.18 5.26
C PRO A 102 -10.61 -2.37 6.06
N LEU A 103 -10.58 -1.05 5.92
CA LEU A 103 -9.67 -0.16 6.65
C LEU A 103 -9.99 -0.13 8.15
N THR A 104 -11.26 0.06 8.49
CA THR A 104 -11.74 -0.01 9.88
C THR A 104 -11.56 -1.42 10.45
N ARG A 105 -11.89 -2.46 9.67
CA ARG A 105 -11.69 -3.86 10.08
C ARG A 105 -10.24 -4.13 10.46
N LEU A 106 -9.28 -3.60 9.70
CA LEU A 106 -7.86 -3.76 10.00
C LEU A 106 -7.47 -3.04 11.30
N ALA A 107 -7.95 -1.81 11.48
CA ALA A 107 -7.67 -1.00 12.67
C ALA A 107 -8.22 -1.63 13.97
N VAL A 108 -9.42 -2.20 13.93
CA VAL A 108 -10.07 -2.76 15.14
C VAL A 108 -9.77 -4.24 15.37
N ARG A 109 -9.07 -4.91 14.45
CA ARG A 109 -8.81 -6.35 14.55
C ARG A 109 -8.16 -6.77 15.88
N PRO A 110 -7.15 -6.07 16.42
CA PRO A 110 -6.56 -6.44 17.71
C PRO A 110 -7.55 -6.36 18.88
N LEU A 111 -8.52 -5.44 18.82
CA LEU A 111 -9.57 -5.31 19.84
C LEU A 111 -10.62 -6.42 19.72
N ALA A 112 -10.93 -6.85 18.50
CA ALA A 112 -11.86 -7.95 18.25
C ALA A 112 -11.24 -9.34 18.50
N GLN A 113 -9.91 -9.44 18.51
CA GLN A 113 -9.15 -10.69 18.73
C GLN A 113 -7.99 -10.44 19.71
N PRO A 114 -8.29 -10.05 20.96
CA PRO A 114 -7.26 -9.67 21.91
C PRO A 114 -6.48 -10.91 22.39
N PRO A 115 -5.18 -10.79 22.70
CA PRO A 115 -4.38 -11.89 23.22
C PRO A 115 -4.69 -12.25 24.69
N PHE A 116 -5.62 -11.51 25.32
CA PHE A 116 -6.11 -11.71 26.66
C PHE A 116 -7.56 -11.21 26.79
N PRO A 117 -8.32 -11.65 27.81
CA PRO A 117 -9.67 -11.12 28.06
C PRO A 117 -9.62 -9.63 28.42
N LEU A 118 -10.38 -8.79 27.71
CA LEU A 118 -10.36 -7.33 27.90
C LEU A 118 -10.90 -6.90 29.26
N GLU A 119 -11.74 -7.71 29.89
CA GLU A 119 -12.31 -7.45 31.22
C GLU A 119 -11.20 -7.28 32.28
N ARG A 120 -10.02 -7.89 32.06
CA ARG A 120 -8.86 -7.78 32.94
C ARG A 120 -8.22 -6.40 32.95
N LEU A 121 -8.49 -5.56 31.95
CA LEU A 121 -7.96 -4.19 31.92
C LEU A 121 -8.60 -3.30 32.99
N THR A 122 -9.77 -3.66 33.51
CA THR A 122 -10.43 -2.91 34.60
C THR A 122 -9.75 -3.08 35.96
N ALA A 123 -8.80 -4.02 36.08
CA ALA A 123 -8.06 -4.33 37.29
C ALA A 123 -6.63 -3.73 37.31
N LEU A 124 -6.28 -2.91 36.30
CA LEU A 124 -5.02 -2.15 36.22
C LEU A 124 -5.22 -0.74 36.77
#